data_AF-A0A4D8R5U3-F1
#
_entry.id   AF-A0A4D8R5U3-F1
#
_cell.length_a   1.000
_cell.length_b   1.000
_cell.length_c   1.000
_cell.angle_alpha   90.00
_cell.angle_beta   90.00
_cell.angle_gamma   90.00
#
_symmetry.space_group_name_H-M   'P 1'
#
loop_
_entity.id
_entity.type
_entity.pdbx_description
1 polymer ?
#
loop_
_entity_poly.entity_id
_entity_poly.type
_entity_poly.pdbx_seq_one_letter_code
_entity_poly.pdbx_strand_id
1 'polypeptide(L)'
;MASERPIPHAVHRDVVCPFCGLGCDDLTIEEEPPSTLTVRSTDCPVAREGYSRTTAAEPPRVAGIPVPLEEAVEAAAAVLAAAQTPLVAGLGTDVDGARAALALAERLGAVVDHALSDGLYRNLAVLQRTGWIATTLAELRNRCDLLLVAGPDPAALHPRLFERWVAPAPALQTPPSREVVFLCGEPLDSTRAALSGLSVTVLAGDSARVGDAAASLAAALADPSRASGTASIAAGDIAALAERLAKARYAVVAWAAAAFDGTHADLTVERLVQLVRDINRHTRCAGLPLAGHDNVVGVNQVCTWRFGVPLRTSLAGGAPLHDPHRFAWARYAAVADAVIWVSAFRPEVPAFPAEQTVIALAPPGTAFVDEPAVFIPVGTPGIDHSAHVFRSDTVVALRARGLIDRGLPDGASVLKAIAAALPEEAPAC
;
A
#
# COMPACT_ATOMS: atom_id res chain seq x y z
N MET A 1 -29.30 -37.78 24.90
CA MET A 1 -28.07 -36.98 24.69
C MET A 1 -27.78 -37.00 23.21
N ALA A 2 -28.28 -36.00 22.47
CA ALA A 2 -27.95 -35.85 21.07
C ALA A 2 -26.50 -35.38 20.98
N SER A 3 -25.64 -36.19 20.37
CA SER A 3 -24.28 -35.82 20.01
C SER A 3 -24.34 -34.59 19.11
N GLU A 4 -23.87 -33.45 19.62
CA GLU A 4 -23.52 -32.28 18.82
C GLU A 4 -22.54 -32.75 17.76
N ARG A 5 -22.98 -32.79 16.50
CA ARG A 5 -22.03 -32.91 15.39
C ARG A 5 -21.30 -31.58 15.32
N PRO A 6 -19.95 -31.56 15.32
CA PRO A 6 -19.22 -30.32 15.15
C PRO A 6 -19.66 -29.67 13.83
N ILE A 7 -20.04 -28.40 13.90
CA ILE A 7 -20.39 -27.60 12.74
C ILE A 7 -19.15 -27.58 11.83
N PRO A 8 -19.27 -27.89 10.52
CA PRO A 8 -18.10 -28.04 9.67
C PRO A 8 -17.31 -26.72 9.61
N HIS A 9 -16.07 -26.76 10.08
CA HIS A 9 -15.09 -25.69 9.87
C HIS A 9 -14.66 -25.73 8.40
N ALA A 10 -14.91 -24.65 7.65
CA ALA A 10 -14.35 -24.53 6.31
C ALA A 10 -12.87 -24.15 6.42
N VAL A 11 -12.01 -24.85 5.67
CA VAL A 11 -10.57 -24.55 5.63
C VAL A 11 -10.22 -24.03 4.24
N HIS A 12 -9.91 -22.73 4.18
CA HIS A 12 -9.48 -22.05 2.98
C HIS A 12 -7.96 -22.15 2.86
N ARG A 13 -7.46 -22.73 1.76
CA ARG A 13 -6.02 -22.90 1.48
C ARG A 13 -5.58 -22.02 0.32
N ASP A 14 -4.28 -21.71 0.26
CA ASP A 14 -3.68 -20.88 -0.78
C ASP A 14 -4.39 -19.52 -0.91
N VAL A 15 -4.73 -18.93 0.23
CA VAL A 15 -5.44 -17.65 0.27
C VAL A 15 -4.45 -16.52 0.02
N VAL A 16 -4.81 -15.61 -0.89
CA VAL A 16 -4.11 -14.34 -1.11
C VAL A 16 -4.51 -13.33 -0.04
N CYS A 17 -3.55 -12.89 0.76
CA CYS A 17 -3.65 -11.81 1.74
C CYS A 17 -3.63 -10.45 1.03
N PRO A 18 -4.69 -9.62 1.15
CA PRO A 18 -4.81 -8.36 0.41
C PRO A 18 -4.33 -7.11 1.19
N PHE A 19 -3.88 -7.25 2.44
CA PHE A 19 -3.72 -6.10 3.35
C PHE A 19 -2.44 -5.26 3.17
N CYS A 20 -1.26 -5.90 3.16
CA CYS A 20 0.00 -5.22 2.84
C CYS A 20 0.43 -5.54 1.41
N GLY A 21 1.38 -4.79 0.86
CA GLY A 21 1.79 -4.99 -0.53
C GLY A 21 2.57 -6.28 -0.85
N LEU A 22 2.82 -7.17 0.12
CA LEU A 22 3.50 -8.46 -0.18
C LEU A 22 2.60 -9.45 -0.93
N GLY A 23 1.28 -9.37 -0.76
CA GLY A 23 0.35 -10.30 -1.41
C GLY A 23 0.68 -11.77 -1.14
N CYS A 24 0.69 -12.17 0.13
CA CYS A 24 0.98 -13.56 0.52
C CYS A 24 -0.10 -14.52 0.05
N ASP A 25 0.23 -15.52 -0.75
CA ASP A 25 -0.70 -16.45 -1.41
C ASP A 25 -0.68 -17.87 -0.81
N ASP A 26 -0.04 -18.02 0.35
CA ASP A 26 0.19 -19.26 1.07
C ASP A 26 -0.62 -19.34 2.37
N LEU A 27 -1.65 -18.51 2.53
CA LEU A 27 -2.41 -18.48 3.77
C LEU A 27 -3.37 -19.67 3.86
N THR A 28 -3.39 -20.30 5.04
CA THR A 28 -4.45 -21.21 5.46
C THR A 28 -5.31 -20.48 6.49
N ILE A 29 -6.60 -20.37 6.20
CA ILE A 29 -7.57 -19.66 7.02
C ILE A 29 -8.71 -20.62 7.36
N GLU A 30 -9.01 -20.71 8.64
CA GLU A 30 -10.15 -21.47 9.14
C GLU A 30 -11.33 -20.53 9.37
N GLU A 31 -12.49 -20.96 8.90
CA GLU A 31 -13.77 -20.33 9.15
C GLU A 31 -14.48 -21.06 10.29
N GLU A 32 -14.87 -20.32 11.31
CA GLU A 32 -15.68 -20.81 12.42
C GLU A 32 -17.05 -20.10 12.41
N PRO A 33 -18.14 -20.79 12.77
CA PRO A 33 -19.46 -20.17 12.83
C PRO A 33 -19.51 -18.98 13.83
N PRO A 34 -20.25 -17.90 13.53
CA PRO A 34 -21.13 -17.73 12.37
C PRO A 34 -20.45 -17.19 11.10
N SER A 35 -19.23 -16.65 11.17
CA SER A 35 -18.41 -16.16 10.03
C SER A 35 -17.04 -15.63 10.51
N THR A 36 -16.46 -16.20 11.56
CA THR A 36 -15.16 -15.74 12.08
C THR A 36 -14.02 -16.40 11.31
N LEU A 37 -12.97 -15.63 11.00
CA LEU A 37 -11.82 -16.13 10.26
C LEU A 37 -10.57 -16.10 11.12
N THR A 38 -9.86 -17.24 11.17
CA THR A 38 -8.60 -17.36 11.91
C THR A 38 -7.47 -17.81 10.98
N VAL A 39 -6.39 -17.05 10.96
CA VAL A 39 -5.17 -17.39 10.21
C VAL A 39 -4.41 -18.49 10.96
N ARG A 40 -4.09 -19.60 10.28
CA ARG A 40 -3.38 -20.75 10.86
C ARG A 40 -1.96 -20.95 10.34
N SER A 41 -1.64 -20.46 9.14
CA SER A 41 -0.35 -20.73 8.51
C SER A 41 0.76 -19.74 8.87
N THR A 42 0.46 -18.65 9.60
CA THR A 42 1.46 -17.62 9.94
C THR A 42 1.04 -16.79 11.15
N ASP A 43 2.02 -16.25 11.87
CA ASP A 43 1.84 -15.29 12.97
C ASP A 43 1.89 -13.81 12.50
N CYS A 44 1.85 -13.54 11.20
CA CYS A 44 1.88 -12.18 10.67
C CYS A 44 0.79 -11.29 11.28
N PRO A 45 1.15 -10.20 11.98
CA PRO A 45 0.18 -9.38 12.73
C PRO A 45 -0.86 -8.74 11.80
N VAL A 46 -0.42 -8.21 10.65
CA VAL A 46 -1.30 -7.59 9.64
C VAL A 46 -2.36 -8.58 9.12
N ALA A 47 -1.97 -9.84 8.87
CA ALA A 47 -2.91 -10.85 8.40
C ALA A 47 -3.89 -11.27 9.50
N ARG A 48 -3.40 -11.51 10.73
CA ARG A 48 -4.26 -11.90 11.86
C ARG A 48 -5.29 -10.82 12.17
N GLU A 49 -4.83 -9.57 12.27
CA GLU A 49 -5.70 -8.42 12.46
C GLU A 49 -6.73 -8.32 11.32
N GLY A 50 -6.28 -8.23 10.07
CA GLY A 50 -7.16 -8.07 8.91
C GLY A 50 -8.25 -9.13 8.80
N TYR A 51 -7.89 -10.42 8.93
CA TYR A 51 -8.86 -11.52 8.84
C TYR A 51 -9.74 -11.69 10.08
N SER A 52 -9.27 -11.32 11.28
CA SER A 52 -10.12 -11.40 12.47
C SER A 52 -11.25 -10.36 12.50
N ARG A 53 -11.14 -9.28 11.71
CA ARG A 53 -12.16 -8.22 11.58
C ARG A 53 -13.39 -8.67 10.80
N THR A 54 -14.19 -9.53 11.42
CA THR A 54 -15.41 -10.14 10.88
C THR A 54 -16.68 -9.61 11.55
N THR A 55 -16.66 -8.34 11.98
CA THR A 55 -17.81 -7.64 12.60
C THR A 55 -19.10 -7.89 11.82
N ALA A 56 -20.20 -8.18 12.51
CA ALA A 56 -21.50 -8.40 11.87
C ALA A 56 -21.91 -7.18 11.03
N ALA A 57 -22.67 -7.41 9.96
CA ALA A 57 -23.19 -6.33 9.15
C ALA A 57 -24.04 -5.37 9.99
N GLU A 58 -23.91 -4.08 9.70
CA GLU A 58 -24.74 -3.01 10.26
C GLU A 58 -25.49 -2.30 9.13
N PRO A 59 -26.64 -1.65 9.40
CA PRO A 59 -27.32 -0.90 8.37
C PRO A 59 -26.55 0.39 8.00
N PRO A 60 -26.68 0.88 6.76
CA PRO A 60 -26.28 2.24 6.40
C PRO A 60 -26.91 3.28 7.33
N ARG A 61 -26.23 4.42 7.50
CA ARG A 61 -26.72 5.54 8.30
C ARG A 61 -26.72 6.84 7.50
N VAL A 62 -27.75 7.66 7.70
CA VAL A 62 -27.80 9.05 7.24
C VAL A 62 -27.92 9.95 8.47
N ALA A 63 -26.93 10.81 8.69
CA ALA A 63 -26.81 11.62 9.92
C ALA A 63 -27.00 10.80 11.22
N GLY A 64 -26.42 9.59 11.27
CA GLY A 64 -26.51 8.69 12.42
C GLY A 64 -27.78 7.85 12.52
N ILE A 65 -28.76 8.05 11.63
CA ILE A 65 -30.02 7.30 11.63
C ILE A 65 -29.91 6.10 10.68
N PRO A 66 -30.13 4.85 11.15
CA PRO A 66 -30.18 3.67 10.29
C PRO A 66 -31.25 3.76 9.20
N VAL A 67 -30.87 3.49 7.94
CA VAL A 67 -31.75 3.52 6.76
C VAL A 67 -31.44 2.34 5.80
N PRO A 68 -32.35 2.00 4.86
CA PRO A 68 -32.06 1.08 3.77
C PRO A 68 -30.92 1.58 2.86
N LEU A 69 -30.29 0.66 2.12
CA LEU A 69 -29.17 0.99 1.22
C LEU A 69 -29.57 1.98 0.13
N GLU A 70 -30.76 1.81 -0.44
CA GLU A 70 -31.28 2.69 -1.50
C GLU A 70 -31.40 4.14 -1.01
N GLU A 71 -31.91 4.35 0.20
CA GLU A 71 -32.05 5.68 0.81
C GLU A 71 -30.69 6.32 1.13
N ALA A 72 -29.73 5.53 1.63
CA ALA A 72 -28.36 6.02 1.84
C ALA A 72 -27.67 6.41 0.53
N VAL A 73 -27.89 5.64 -0.55
CA VAL A 73 -27.38 5.95 -1.89
C VAL A 73 -27.97 7.25 -2.43
N GLU A 74 -29.29 7.44 -2.29
CA GLU A 74 -29.96 8.69 -2.70
C GLU A 74 -29.47 9.89 -1.89
N ALA A 75 -29.31 9.74 -0.57
CA ALA A 75 -28.77 10.79 0.29
C ALA A 75 -27.33 11.17 -0.09
N ALA A 76 -26.47 10.17 -0.37
CA ALA A 76 -25.11 10.41 -0.82
C ALA A 76 -25.09 11.14 -2.18
N ALA A 77 -25.92 10.72 -3.13
CA ALA A 77 -26.03 11.38 -4.42
C ALA A 77 -26.54 12.82 -4.31
N ALA A 78 -27.51 13.09 -3.43
CA ALA A 78 -28.03 14.44 -3.19
C ALA A 78 -26.95 15.39 -2.63
N VAL A 79 -26.15 14.92 -1.66
CA VAL A 79 -25.01 15.68 -1.11
C VAL A 79 -24.00 15.99 -2.22
N LEU A 80 -23.65 15.00 -3.04
CA LEU A 80 -22.64 15.14 -4.08
C LEU A 80 -23.11 16.00 -5.25
N ALA A 81 -24.40 15.97 -5.60
CA ALA A 81 -24.97 16.83 -6.62
C ALA A 81 -24.95 18.32 -6.24
N ALA A 82 -24.94 18.63 -4.95
CA ALA A 82 -24.81 20.00 -4.45
C ALA A 82 -23.35 20.48 -4.32
N ALA A 83 -22.39 19.55 -4.30
CA ALA A 83 -20.97 19.86 -4.10
C ALA A 83 -20.35 20.59 -5.30
N GLN A 84 -19.54 21.60 -5.03
CA GLN A 84 -18.78 22.41 -5.98
C GLN A 84 -17.29 22.01 -6.02
N THR A 85 -16.77 21.45 -4.92
CA THR A 85 -15.37 21.06 -4.76
C THR A 85 -15.22 19.65 -4.17
N PRO A 86 -15.86 18.62 -4.76
CA PRO A 86 -15.84 17.29 -4.20
C PRO A 86 -14.42 16.69 -4.16
N LEU A 87 -14.13 15.97 -3.08
CA LEU A 87 -12.92 15.18 -2.89
C LEU A 87 -13.28 13.71 -2.76
N VAL A 88 -12.67 12.85 -3.58
CA VAL A 88 -12.72 11.40 -3.42
C VAL A 88 -11.37 10.95 -2.85
N ALA A 89 -11.39 10.59 -1.56
CA ALA A 89 -10.22 10.27 -0.77
C ALA A 89 -10.35 8.92 -0.05
N GLY A 90 -9.35 8.57 0.75
CA GLY A 90 -9.23 7.26 1.35
C GLY A 90 -8.72 6.25 0.34
N LEU A 91 -9.58 5.90 -0.61
CA LEU A 91 -9.37 4.96 -1.71
C LEU A 91 -8.71 3.64 -1.29
N GLY A 92 -8.85 3.22 -0.04
CA GLY A 92 -8.41 1.90 0.40
C GLY A 92 -9.37 0.84 -0.15
N THR A 93 -9.19 0.43 -1.39
CA THR A 93 -10.14 -0.41 -2.12
C THR A 93 -9.45 -1.26 -3.20
N ASP A 94 -10.17 -2.24 -3.74
CA ASP A 94 -9.66 -3.08 -4.81
C ASP A 94 -9.71 -2.38 -6.19
N VAL A 95 -9.29 -3.08 -7.24
CA VAL A 95 -9.28 -2.51 -8.60
C VAL A 95 -10.68 -2.10 -9.08
N ASP A 96 -11.72 -2.85 -8.75
CA ASP A 96 -13.07 -2.54 -9.23
C ASP A 96 -13.68 -1.35 -8.46
N GLY A 97 -13.41 -1.27 -7.16
CA GLY A 97 -13.74 -0.10 -6.33
C GLY A 97 -13.00 1.14 -6.80
N ALA A 98 -11.70 1.03 -7.13
CA ALA A 98 -10.93 2.13 -7.70
C ALA A 98 -11.51 2.61 -9.04
N ARG A 99 -11.89 1.70 -9.93
CA ARG A 99 -12.53 2.05 -11.21
C ARG A 99 -13.86 2.78 -11.00
N ALA A 100 -14.69 2.31 -10.07
CA ALA A 100 -15.96 2.94 -9.75
C ALA A 100 -15.77 4.32 -9.11
N ALA A 101 -14.83 4.45 -8.17
CA ALA A 101 -14.51 5.71 -7.51
C ALA A 101 -14.00 6.76 -8.50
N LEU A 102 -13.11 6.38 -9.41
CA LEU A 102 -12.58 7.26 -10.44
C LEU A 102 -13.62 7.66 -11.49
N ALA A 103 -14.55 6.76 -11.85
CA ALA A 103 -15.66 7.08 -12.74
C ALA A 103 -16.66 8.06 -12.09
N LEU A 104 -16.95 7.86 -10.79
CA LEU A 104 -17.76 8.81 -10.02
C LEU A 104 -17.05 10.17 -9.92
N ALA A 105 -15.75 10.17 -9.62
CA ALA A 105 -14.95 11.40 -9.54
C ALA A 105 -14.90 12.17 -10.86
N GLU A 106 -14.77 11.47 -11.99
CA GLU A 106 -14.82 12.05 -13.33
C GLU A 106 -16.14 12.77 -13.58
N ARG A 107 -17.27 12.15 -13.24
CA ARG A 107 -18.60 12.76 -13.35
C ARG A 107 -18.79 13.96 -12.43
N LEU A 108 -18.17 13.95 -11.25
CA LEU A 108 -18.27 15.03 -10.27
C LEU A 108 -17.28 16.19 -10.52
N GLY A 109 -16.30 16.01 -11.42
CA GLY A 109 -15.16 16.92 -11.50
C GLY A 109 -14.30 16.93 -10.22
N ALA A 110 -14.28 15.83 -9.47
CA ALA A 110 -13.67 15.75 -8.15
C ALA A 110 -12.14 15.69 -8.21
N VAL A 111 -11.50 16.01 -7.08
CA VAL A 111 -10.12 15.64 -6.81
C VAL A 111 -10.05 14.20 -6.32
N VAL A 112 -9.08 13.43 -6.81
CA VAL A 112 -8.86 12.03 -6.41
C VAL A 112 -7.48 11.86 -5.76
N ASP A 113 -7.44 11.28 -4.56
CA ASP A 113 -6.19 10.89 -3.92
C ASP A 113 -6.39 9.75 -2.91
N HIS A 114 -5.32 9.03 -2.58
CA HIS A 114 -5.34 7.91 -1.65
C HIS A 114 -4.84 8.34 -0.26
N ALA A 115 -5.38 7.76 0.83
CA ALA A 115 -4.97 8.10 2.20
C ALA A 115 -3.46 8.00 2.43
N LEU A 116 -2.85 6.94 1.87
CA LEU A 116 -1.42 6.63 1.95
C LEU A 116 -0.57 7.16 0.78
N SER A 117 -1.05 8.17 0.04
CA SER A 117 -0.36 8.64 -1.16
C SER A 117 1.02 9.27 -0.90
N ASP A 118 1.31 9.77 0.30
CA ASP A 118 2.61 10.39 0.61
C ASP A 118 3.80 9.43 0.37
N GLY A 119 3.69 8.19 0.86
CA GLY A 119 4.70 7.16 0.64
C GLY A 119 4.88 6.80 -0.83
N LEU A 120 3.78 6.81 -1.60
CA LEU A 120 3.80 6.63 -3.05
C LEU A 120 4.50 7.81 -3.75
N TYR A 121 4.20 9.05 -3.36
CA TYR A 121 4.73 10.25 -4.00
C TYR A 121 6.23 10.46 -3.78
N ARG A 122 6.77 10.01 -2.64
CA ARG A 122 8.23 9.96 -2.42
C ARG A 122 8.95 9.12 -3.49
N ASN A 123 8.30 8.08 -4.00
CA ASN A 123 8.82 7.27 -5.11
C ASN A 123 8.49 7.88 -6.48
N LEU A 124 7.23 8.29 -6.71
CA LEU A 124 6.79 8.81 -8.01
C LEU A 124 7.55 10.07 -8.45
N ALA A 125 7.84 10.98 -7.52
CA ALA A 125 8.60 12.21 -7.81
C ALA A 125 9.98 11.92 -8.44
N VAL A 126 10.62 10.83 -8.00
CA VAL A 126 11.93 10.40 -8.53
C VAL A 126 11.78 9.64 -9.83
N LEU A 127 10.81 8.72 -9.89
CA LEU A 127 10.50 7.91 -11.07
C LEU A 127 10.16 8.79 -12.29
N GLN A 128 9.31 9.79 -12.11
CA GLN A 128 8.87 10.68 -13.21
C GLN A 128 10.02 11.55 -13.72
N ARG A 129 10.94 11.98 -12.86
CA ARG A 129 12.04 12.88 -13.23
C ARG A 129 13.23 12.13 -13.84
N THR A 130 13.52 10.93 -13.37
CA THR A 130 14.77 10.25 -13.72
C THR A 130 14.59 8.83 -14.25
N GLY A 131 13.43 8.22 -14.06
CA GLY A 131 13.27 6.77 -14.21
C GLY A 131 13.96 6.00 -13.09
N TRP A 132 13.84 4.67 -13.06
CA TRP A 132 14.66 3.81 -12.19
C TRP A 132 14.82 2.42 -12.79
N ILE A 133 15.77 1.64 -12.28
CA ILE A 133 15.94 0.22 -12.63
C ILE A 133 15.34 -0.59 -11.47
N ALA A 134 14.26 -1.33 -11.72
CA ALA A 134 13.51 -2.03 -10.67
C ALA A 134 13.48 -3.56 -10.87
N THR A 135 13.21 -4.29 -9.79
CA THR A 135 13.10 -5.76 -9.77
C THR A 135 11.77 -6.23 -9.21
N THR A 136 11.47 -7.53 -9.35
CA THR A 136 10.33 -8.18 -8.71
C THR A 136 10.73 -8.91 -7.43
N LEU A 137 9.74 -9.24 -6.59
CA LEU A 137 9.94 -10.11 -5.42
C LEU A 137 10.44 -11.51 -5.83
N ALA A 138 10.06 -12.00 -7.01
CA ALA A 138 10.52 -13.28 -7.53
C ALA A 138 12.01 -13.26 -7.94
N GLU A 139 12.48 -12.17 -8.55
CA GLU A 139 13.91 -11.98 -8.87
C GLU A 139 14.75 -11.79 -7.60
N LEU A 140 14.25 -11.03 -6.62
CA LEU A 140 14.84 -10.97 -5.28
C LEU A 140 15.00 -12.38 -4.70
N ARG A 141 13.91 -13.16 -4.68
CA ARG A 141 13.87 -14.50 -4.11
C ARG A 141 14.90 -15.44 -4.73
N ASN A 142 14.99 -15.47 -6.06
CA ASN A 142 15.69 -16.53 -6.77
C ASN A 142 17.10 -16.15 -7.27
N ARG A 143 17.45 -14.85 -7.34
CA ARG A 143 18.73 -14.42 -7.94
C ARG A 143 19.60 -13.52 -7.08
N CYS A 144 19.01 -12.76 -6.16
CA CYS A 144 19.74 -11.81 -5.34
C CYS A 144 20.78 -12.50 -4.46
N ASP A 145 22.05 -12.18 -4.64
CA ASP A 145 23.15 -12.66 -3.78
C ASP A 145 23.59 -11.59 -2.76
N LEU A 146 23.30 -10.32 -3.00
CA LEU A 146 23.48 -9.23 -2.02
C LEU A 146 22.24 -8.33 -1.95
N LEU A 147 21.52 -8.38 -0.82
CA LEU A 147 20.40 -7.49 -0.52
C LEU A 147 20.87 -6.34 0.38
N LEU A 148 20.79 -5.11 -0.10
CA LEU A 148 20.99 -3.89 0.68
C LEU A 148 19.61 -3.35 1.11
N VAL A 149 19.31 -3.42 2.40
CA VAL A 149 18.12 -2.81 3.02
C VAL A 149 18.49 -1.41 3.48
N ALA A 150 17.90 -0.39 2.86
CA ALA A 150 18.21 1.01 3.13
C ALA A 150 17.16 1.66 4.04
N GLY A 151 17.61 2.14 5.21
CA GLY A 151 16.79 2.81 6.22
C GLY A 151 16.14 1.83 7.20
N PRO A 152 15.01 2.22 7.84
CA PRO A 152 14.31 1.37 8.80
C PRO A 152 13.92 0.01 8.22
N ASP A 153 13.89 -1.01 9.08
CA ASP A 153 13.53 -2.37 8.67
C ASP A 153 12.12 -2.41 8.03
N PRO A 154 12.01 -2.77 6.75
CA PRO A 154 10.72 -2.79 6.06
C PRO A 154 9.76 -3.86 6.60
N ALA A 155 10.21 -4.82 7.43
CA ALA A 155 9.32 -5.78 8.08
C ALA A 155 8.33 -5.14 9.05
N ALA A 156 8.58 -3.91 9.53
CA ALA A 156 7.59 -3.15 10.29
C ALA A 156 6.30 -2.91 9.49
N LEU A 157 6.42 -2.75 8.16
CA LEU A 157 5.31 -2.58 7.22
C LEU A 157 4.99 -3.90 6.49
N HIS A 158 5.98 -4.75 6.28
CA HIS A 158 5.87 -5.97 5.48
C HIS A 158 6.37 -7.19 6.27
N PRO A 159 5.62 -7.66 7.29
CA PRO A 159 6.17 -8.56 8.32
C PRO A 159 6.78 -9.86 7.81
N ARG A 160 6.27 -10.39 6.69
CA ARG A 160 6.73 -11.65 6.10
C ARG A 160 7.76 -11.47 4.98
N LEU A 161 8.31 -10.26 4.78
CA LEU A 161 9.22 -9.97 3.67
C LEU A 161 10.42 -10.94 3.66
N PHE A 162 11.12 -11.03 4.79
CA PHE A 162 12.36 -11.79 4.85
C PHE A 162 12.11 -13.30 4.81
N GLU A 163 11.19 -13.82 5.62
CA GLU A 163 10.79 -15.23 5.63
C GLU A 163 10.38 -15.70 4.23
N ARG A 164 9.53 -14.94 3.54
CA ARG A 164 8.92 -15.39 2.27
C ARG A 164 9.79 -15.12 1.05
N TRP A 165 10.56 -14.03 1.05
CA TRP A 165 11.22 -13.54 -0.17
C TRP A 165 12.75 -13.47 -0.06
N VAL A 166 13.33 -13.52 1.14
CA VAL A 166 14.79 -13.43 1.32
C VAL A 166 15.38 -14.77 1.81
N ALA A 167 14.69 -15.50 2.67
CA ALA A 167 15.08 -16.81 3.17
C ALA A 167 13.97 -17.87 2.99
N PRO A 168 13.41 -18.06 1.77
CA PRO A 168 12.29 -18.98 1.55
C PRO A 168 12.70 -20.45 1.71
N ALA A 169 11.78 -21.27 2.20
CA ALA A 169 11.87 -22.73 2.13
C ALA A 169 10.68 -23.29 1.33
N PRO A 170 10.85 -23.83 0.09
CA PRO A 170 12.03 -23.86 -0.80
C PRO A 170 12.11 -22.68 -1.81
N ALA A 171 13.25 -22.45 -2.48
CA ALA A 171 13.36 -21.54 -3.63
C ALA A 171 13.47 -22.31 -4.96
N LEU A 172 13.07 -21.71 -6.09
CA LEU A 172 13.24 -22.32 -7.42
C LEU A 172 14.71 -22.38 -7.82
N GLN A 173 15.45 -21.33 -7.51
CA GLN A 173 16.90 -21.26 -7.61
C GLN A 173 17.40 -20.57 -6.34
N THR A 174 18.30 -21.21 -5.62
CA THR A 174 18.97 -20.58 -4.47
C THR A 174 20.36 -20.14 -4.94
N PRO A 175 20.74 -18.86 -4.81
CA PRO A 175 22.12 -18.48 -5.03
C PRO A 175 23.02 -19.27 -4.06
N PRO A 176 24.26 -19.61 -4.46
CA PRO A 176 25.16 -20.41 -3.61
C PRO A 176 25.45 -19.74 -2.27
N SER A 177 25.37 -18.41 -2.22
CA SER A 177 25.42 -17.60 -1.00
C SER A 177 24.52 -16.38 -1.16
N ARG A 178 23.84 -16.00 -0.08
CA ARG A 178 23.11 -14.73 0.02
C ARG A 178 23.59 -13.95 1.25
N GLU A 179 23.83 -12.67 1.04
CA GLU A 179 24.18 -11.71 2.06
C GLU A 179 23.11 -10.63 2.16
N VAL A 180 22.80 -10.20 3.39
CA VAL A 180 21.89 -9.10 3.68
C VAL A 180 22.64 -8.02 4.45
N VAL A 181 22.50 -6.77 4.02
CA VAL A 181 23.14 -5.61 4.64
C VAL A 181 22.06 -4.61 5.01
N PHE A 182 21.99 -4.24 6.29
CA PHE A 182 21.17 -3.13 6.75
C PHE A 182 22.02 -1.87 6.77
N LEU A 183 21.56 -0.81 6.10
CA LEU A 183 22.22 0.49 6.01
C LEU A 183 21.35 1.55 6.68
N CYS A 184 21.86 2.18 7.74
CA CYS A 184 21.12 3.20 8.50
C CYS A 184 19.79 2.69 9.06
N GLY A 185 19.79 1.45 9.56
CA GLY A 185 18.65 0.82 10.19
C GLY A 185 19.07 -0.46 10.90
N GLU A 186 18.26 -0.91 11.84
CA GLU A 186 18.47 -2.15 12.56
C GLU A 186 17.36 -3.15 12.27
N PRO A 187 17.69 -4.44 12.06
CA PRO A 187 16.67 -5.47 11.87
C PRO A 187 15.90 -5.71 13.17
N LEU A 188 14.58 -5.84 13.03
CA LEU A 188 13.67 -6.28 14.09
C LEU A 188 14.02 -7.70 14.56
N ASP A 189 13.58 -8.09 15.75
CA ASP A 189 13.80 -9.44 16.28
C ASP A 189 13.23 -10.53 15.36
N SER A 190 12.05 -10.29 14.78
CA SER A 190 11.44 -11.19 13.79
C SER A 190 12.28 -11.30 12.52
N THR A 191 12.85 -10.19 12.05
CA THR A 191 13.77 -10.16 10.91
C THR A 191 15.06 -10.91 11.20
N ARG A 192 15.66 -10.72 12.39
CA ARG A 192 16.85 -11.46 12.83
C ARG A 192 16.59 -12.96 12.87
N ALA A 193 15.44 -13.38 13.41
CA ALA A 193 15.03 -14.78 13.43
C ALA A 193 14.90 -15.36 12.02
N ALA A 194 14.22 -14.64 11.12
CA ALA A 194 14.03 -15.05 9.72
C ALA A 194 15.35 -15.13 8.92
N LEU A 195 16.36 -14.33 9.29
CA LEU A 195 17.67 -14.28 8.62
C LEU A 195 18.76 -15.11 9.31
N SER A 196 18.44 -15.87 10.35
CA SER A 196 19.40 -16.60 11.20
C SER A 196 20.36 -17.55 10.45
N GLY A 197 19.99 -18.02 9.25
CA GLY A 197 20.81 -18.87 8.39
C GLY A 197 21.64 -18.13 7.32
N LEU A 198 21.64 -16.79 7.31
CA LEU A 198 22.29 -15.97 6.27
C LEU A 198 23.40 -15.09 6.85
N SER A 199 24.31 -14.63 5.97
CA SER A 199 25.28 -13.58 6.33
C SER A 199 24.55 -12.26 6.47
N VAL A 200 24.55 -11.66 7.66
CA VAL A 200 23.91 -10.37 7.93
C VAL A 200 24.95 -9.38 8.43
N THR A 201 25.11 -8.26 7.73
CA THR A 201 25.87 -7.09 8.19
C THR A 201 24.90 -5.98 8.60
N VAL A 202 25.14 -5.34 9.75
CA VAL A 202 24.38 -4.16 10.18
C VAL A 202 25.33 -2.98 10.25
N LEU A 203 25.20 -2.04 9.31
CA LEU A 203 25.83 -0.74 9.39
C LEU A 203 24.85 0.21 10.06
N ALA A 204 24.78 0.08 11.39
CA ALA A 204 23.93 0.91 12.23
C ALA A 204 24.31 2.37 12.03
N GLY A 205 23.30 3.20 11.81
CA GLY A 205 23.47 4.60 11.49
C GLY A 205 22.15 5.34 11.62
N ASP A 206 22.20 6.65 11.45
CA ASP A 206 21.02 7.51 11.52
C ASP A 206 20.13 7.27 10.28
N SER A 207 18.92 6.74 10.50
CA SER A 207 17.95 6.44 9.44
C SER A 207 17.50 7.70 8.67
N ALA A 208 17.53 8.87 9.31
CA ALA A 208 17.22 10.14 8.65
C ALA A 208 18.31 10.55 7.63
N ARG A 209 19.50 9.95 7.71
CA ARG A 209 20.67 10.27 6.88
C ARG A 209 21.06 9.16 5.91
N VAL A 210 20.15 8.22 5.64
CA VAL A 210 20.40 7.14 4.66
C VAL A 210 20.73 7.67 3.26
N GLY A 211 20.21 8.84 2.87
CA GLY A 211 20.60 9.52 1.62
C GLY A 211 22.07 9.93 1.57
N ASP A 212 22.65 10.36 2.70
CA ASP A 212 24.07 10.70 2.80
C ASP A 212 24.93 9.43 2.71
N ALA A 213 24.51 8.35 3.38
CA ALA A 213 25.19 7.05 3.30
C ALA A 213 25.17 6.50 1.86
N ALA A 214 24.04 6.61 1.16
CA ALA A 214 23.93 6.24 -0.24
C ALA A 214 24.85 7.09 -1.14
N ALA A 215 24.96 8.39 -0.88
CA ALA A 215 25.87 9.27 -1.62
C ALA A 215 27.35 8.92 -1.36
N SER A 216 27.71 8.59 -0.12
CA SER A 216 29.07 8.14 0.24
C SER A 216 29.41 6.80 -0.40
N LEU A 217 28.46 5.85 -0.44
CA LEU A 217 28.60 4.58 -1.17
C LEU A 217 28.80 4.82 -2.67
N ALA A 218 28.03 5.71 -3.29
CA ALA A 218 28.19 6.05 -4.70
C ALA A 218 29.57 6.64 -5.01
N ALA A 219 30.11 7.48 -4.11
CA ALA A 219 31.48 7.99 -4.25
C ALA A 219 32.53 6.87 -4.12
N ALA A 220 32.36 5.96 -3.15
CA ALA A 220 33.24 4.83 -2.89
C ALA A 220 33.23 3.77 -4.01
N LEU A 221 32.09 3.60 -4.71
CA LEU A 221 32.00 2.73 -5.88
C LEU A 221 32.88 3.22 -7.04
N ALA A 222 33.00 4.54 -7.21
CA ALA A 222 33.87 5.13 -8.23
C ALA A 222 35.36 5.03 -7.83
N ASP A 223 35.66 5.28 -6.56
CA ASP A 223 37.01 5.16 -5.98
C ASP A 223 36.88 4.94 -4.46
N PRO A 224 37.34 3.80 -3.90
CA PRO A 224 37.22 3.51 -2.48
C PRO A 224 37.85 4.56 -1.55
N SER A 225 38.85 5.31 -2.01
CA SER A 225 39.48 6.38 -1.22
C SER A 225 38.57 7.60 -1.01
N ARG A 226 37.49 7.71 -1.81
CA ARG A 226 36.47 8.76 -1.69
C ARG A 226 35.38 8.41 -0.67
N ALA A 227 35.44 7.24 -0.04
CA ALA A 227 34.53 6.90 1.04
C ALA A 227 34.68 7.91 2.18
N SER A 228 33.54 8.42 2.66
CA SER A 228 33.48 9.37 3.76
C SER A 228 32.59 8.84 4.88
N GLY A 229 32.98 9.08 6.13
CA GLY A 229 32.16 8.72 7.28
C GLY A 229 30.91 9.60 7.33
N THR A 230 29.74 8.98 7.41
CA THR A 230 28.46 9.68 7.37
C THR A 230 27.35 8.84 8.02
N ALA A 231 26.25 9.48 8.43
CA ALA A 231 25.15 8.81 9.13
C ALA A 231 25.62 7.96 10.33
N SER A 232 26.71 8.36 11.00
CA SER A 232 27.38 7.61 12.08
C SER A 232 28.05 6.28 11.65
N ILE A 233 28.24 6.06 10.35
CA ILE A 233 28.96 4.92 9.78
C ILE A 233 30.38 5.36 9.41
N ALA A 234 31.38 4.53 9.73
CA ALA A 234 32.78 4.82 9.42
C ALA A 234 33.07 4.74 7.90
N ALA A 235 34.01 5.56 7.42
CA ALA A 235 34.42 5.55 6.01
C ALA A 235 34.91 4.15 5.55
N GLY A 236 35.61 3.43 6.42
CA GLY A 236 36.10 2.08 6.14
C GLY A 236 34.97 1.08 5.87
N ASP A 237 33.88 1.14 6.64
CA ASP A 237 32.72 0.26 6.45
C ASP A 237 31.97 0.58 5.16
N ILE A 238 31.86 1.87 4.82
CA ILE A 238 31.30 2.31 3.54
C ILE A 238 32.15 1.80 2.37
N ALA A 239 33.48 1.94 2.44
CA ALA A 239 34.39 1.45 1.41
C ALA A 239 34.28 -0.08 1.23
N ALA A 240 34.25 -0.82 2.35
CA ALA A 240 34.11 -2.27 2.33
C ALA A 240 32.76 -2.72 1.72
N LEU A 241 31.66 -2.03 2.04
CA LEU A 241 30.36 -2.31 1.43
C LEU A 241 30.33 -1.96 -0.06
N ALA A 242 30.94 -0.86 -0.49
CA ALA A 242 31.04 -0.49 -1.90
C ALA A 242 31.78 -1.56 -2.71
N GLU A 243 32.89 -2.10 -2.20
CA GLU A 243 33.58 -3.21 -2.85
C GLU A 243 32.72 -4.48 -2.97
N ARG A 244 31.96 -4.81 -1.92
CA ARG A 244 31.05 -5.97 -1.92
C ARG A 244 29.92 -5.80 -2.95
N LEU A 245 29.33 -4.61 -3.01
CA LEU A 245 28.31 -4.25 -4.01
C LEU A 245 28.86 -4.35 -5.44
N ALA A 246 30.09 -3.89 -5.69
CA ALA A 246 30.71 -3.97 -7.01
C ALA A 246 31.01 -5.41 -7.46
N LYS A 247 31.23 -6.34 -6.52
CA LYS A 247 31.56 -7.76 -6.76
C LYS A 247 30.34 -8.69 -6.75
N ALA A 248 29.17 -8.23 -6.30
CA ALA A 248 27.93 -9.02 -6.29
C ALA A 248 27.53 -9.45 -7.70
N ARG A 249 26.80 -10.55 -7.86
CA ARG A 249 26.29 -11.01 -9.18
C ARG A 249 24.96 -10.36 -9.53
N TYR A 250 24.09 -10.20 -8.53
CA TYR A 250 22.80 -9.54 -8.64
C TYR A 250 22.47 -8.87 -7.30
N ALA A 251 22.74 -7.57 -7.20
CA ALA A 251 22.44 -6.79 -6.02
C ALA A 251 21.01 -6.22 -6.07
N VAL A 252 20.31 -6.21 -4.93
CA VAL A 252 19.03 -5.51 -4.80
C VAL A 252 19.15 -4.45 -3.71
N VAL A 253 18.74 -3.21 -4.02
CA VAL A 253 18.57 -2.15 -3.03
C VAL A 253 17.09 -2.05 -2.71
N ALA A 254 16.68 -2.42 -1.50
CA ALA A 254 15.29 -2.40 -1.05
C ALA A 254 15.06 -1.26 -0.06
N TRP A 255 13.93 -0.57 -0.19
CA TRP A 255 13.50 0.49 0.73
C TRP A 255 11.99 0.55 0.83
N ALA A 256 11.48 1.05 1.95
CA ALA A 256 10.08 1.40 2.12
C ALA A 256 9.96 2.92 2.28
N ALA A 257 9.61 3.63 1.20
CA ALA A 257 9.61 5.10 1.20
C ALA A 257 8.65 5.72 2.23
N ALA A 258 7.59 5.00 2.62
CA ALA A 258 6.67 5.42 3.69
C ALA A 258 7.32 5.43 5.08
N ALA A 259 8.41 4.67 5.30
CA ALA A 259 9.12 4.59 6.57
C ALA A 259 10.21 5.66 6.73
N PHE A 260 10.47 6.48 5.70
CA PHE A 260 11.44 7.57 5.81
C PHE A 260 10.81 8.79 6.50
N ASP A 261 11.56 9.41 7.40
CA ASP A 261 11.15 10.64 8.06
C ASP A 261 11.55 11.89 7.25
N GLY A 262 10.87 13.00 7.52
CA GLY A 262 11.20 14.32 6.96
C GLY A 262 10.42 14.72 5.71
N THR A 263 10.43 16.04 5.44
CA THR A 263 9.65 16.69 4.38
C THR A 263 10.17 16.43 2.97
N HIS A 264 11.43 16.01 2.83
CA HIS A 264 12.12 15.79 1.55
C HIS A 264 12.64 14.37 1.40
N ALA A 265 11.90 13.39 1.92
CA ALA A 265 12.26 11.97 1.82
C ALA A 265 12.36 11.45 0.38
N ASP A 266 11.79 12.17 -0.60
CA ASP A 266 11.99 11.92 -2.04
C ASP A 266 13.45 12.12 -2.48
N LEU A 267 14.20 13.05 -1.86
CA LEU A 267 15.64 13.21 -2.13
C LEU A 267 16.44 12.00 -1.68
N THR A 268 16.04 11.37 -0.57
CA THR A 268 16.62 10.10 -0.12
C THR A 268 16.38 9.01 -1.16
N VAL A 269 15.15 8.89 -1.67
CA VAL A 269 14.84 7.95 -2.75
C VAL A 269 15.67 8.24 -4.00
N GLU A 270 15.86 9.52 -4.36
CA GLU A 270 16.71 9.90 -5.50
C GLU A 270 18.15 9.42 -5.33
N ARG A 271 18.72 9.54 -4.13
CA ARG A 271 20.08 9.04 -3.83
C ARG A 271 20.17 7.53 -3.93
N LEU A 272 19.14 6.80 -3.48
CA LEU A 272 19.10 5.34 -3.62
C LEU A 272 18.96 4.91 -5.09
N VAL A 273 18.11 5.59 -5.87
CA VAL A 273 17.99 5.34 -7.32
C VAL A 273 19.30 5.63 -8.04
N GLN A 274 19.99 6.71 -7.67
CA GLN A 274 21.30 7.02 -8.23
C GLN A 274 22.35 5.98 -7.85
N LEU A 275 22.37 5.52 -6.59
CA LEU A 275 23.24 4.44 -6.14
C LEU A 275 23.03 3.16 -6.97
N VAL A 276 21.77 2.77 -7.24
CA VAL A 276 21.46 1.62 -8.11
C VAL A 276 22.07 1.80 -9.50
N ARG A 277 22.01 3.00 -10.09
CA ARG A 277 22.64 3.28 -11.40
C ARG A 277 24.16 3.19 -11.35
N ASP A 278 24.77 3.68 -10.27
CA ASP A 278 26.21 3.67 -10.11
C ASP A 278 26.73 2.23 -9.91
N ILE A 279 26.04 1.39 -9.12
CA ILE A 279 26.34 -0.05 -9.01
C ILE A 279 26.24 -0.73 -10.39
N ASN A 280 25.28 -0.33 -11.23
CA ASN A 280 25.10 -0.88 -12.59
C ASN A 280 26.28 -0.64 -13.55
N ARG A 281 27.23 0.23 -13.20
CA ARG A 281 28.49 0.38 -13.95
C ARG A 281 29.48 -0.76 -13.69
N HIS A 282 29.27 -1.52 -12.61
CA HIS A 282 30.17 -2.59 -12.16
C HIS A 282 29.52 -3.97 -12.24
N THR A 283 28.26 -4.09 -11.82
CA THR A 283 27.50 -5.36 -11.82
C THR A 283 26.00 -5.14 -12.01
N ARG A 284 25.17 -6.19 -12.06
CA ARG A 284 23.71 -6.03 -12.13
C ARG A 284 23.14 -5.64 -10.78
N CYS A 285 22.41 -4.53 -10.78
CA CYS A 285 21.69 -4.06 -9.59
C CYS A 285 20.29 -3.56 -9.95
N ALA A 286 19.33 -3.72 -9.05
CA ALA A 286 17.99 -3.18 -9.21
C ALA A 286 17.44 -2.68 -7.87
N GLY A 287 16.57 -1.68 -7.94
CA GLY A 287 15.80 -1.18 -6.82
C GLY A 287 14.53 -2.00 -6.56
N LEU A 288 14.14 -2.14 -5.30
CA LEU A 288 12.88 -2.73 -4.88
C LEU A 288 12.16 -1.78 -3.91
N PRO A 289 11.35 -0.84 -4.43
CA PRO A 289 10.49 -0.02 -3.60
C PRO A 289 9.36 -0.89 -3.02
N LEU A 290 9.25 -0.92 -1.69
CA LEU A 290 8.19 -1.62 -0.97
C LEU A 290 7.06 -0.64 -0.63
N ALA A 291 5.82 -0.98 -1.01
CA ALA A 291 4.63 -0.15 -0.84
C ALA A 291 3.37 -1.04 -0.76
N GLY A 292 2.19 -0.53 -1.12
CA GLY A 292 1.02 -1.38 -1.44
C GLY A 292 0.05 -1.68 -0.30
N HIS A 293 0.21 -1.06 0.88
CA HIS A 293 -0.87 -1.06 1.89
C HIS A 293 -2.15 -0.47 1.32
N ASP A 294 -3.29 -1.07 1.70
CA ASP A 294 -4.63 -0.73 1.23
C ASP A 294 -4.73 -0.64 -0.30
N ASN A 295 -3.89 -1.40 -1.01
CA ASN A 295 -3.82 -1.41 -2.46
C ASN A 295 -3.51 -0.03 -3.09
N VAL A 296 -2.81 0.87 -2.39
CA VAL A 296 -2.40 2.20 -2.92
C VAL A 296 -1.71 2.13 -4.29
N VAL A 297 -0.90 1.09 -4.51
CA VAL A 297 -0.24 0.83 -5.79
C VAL A 297 -1.27 0.53 -6.87
N GLY A 298 -2.25 -0.33 -6.59
CA GLY A 298 -3.30 -0.69 -7.54
C GLY A 298 -4.19 0.49 -7.90
N VAL A 299 -4.60 1.29 -6.91
CA VAL A 299 -5.40 2.50 -7.14
C VAL A 299 -4.64 3.49 -8.03
N ASN A 300 -3.34 3.70 -7.77
CA ASN A 300 -2.51 4.55 -8.62
C ASN A 300 -2.36 4.01 -10.04
N GLN A 301 -2.20 2.70 -10.21
CA GLN A 301 -2.18 2.07 -11.54
C GLN A 301 -3.51 2.33 -12.27
N VAL A 302 -4.65 2.17 -11.58
CA VAL A 302 -5.97 2.44 -12.16
C VAL A 302 -6.10 3.88 -12.63
N CYS A 303 -5.69 4.83 -11.79
CA CYS A 303 -5.66 6.25 -12.13
C CYS A 303 -4.80 6.49 -13.37
N THR A 304 -3.59 5.93 -13.38
CA THR A 304 -2.62 6.11 -14.46
C THR A 304 -3.12 5.57 -15.80
N TRP A 305 -3.67 4.34 -15.86
CA TRP A 305 -4.16 3.80 -17.13
C TRP A 305 -5.49 4.41 -17.59
N ARG A 306 -6.29 5.00 -16.68
CA ARG A 306 -7.54 5.69 -17.02
C ARG A 306 -7.29 7.10 -17.56
N PHE A 307 -6.41 7.85 -16.91
CA PHE A 307 -6.27 9.29 -17.12
C PHE A 307 -4.90 9.72 -17.67
N GLY A 308 -3.95 8.80 -17.77
CA GLY A 308 -2.57 9.12 -18.17
C GLY A 308 -1.74 9.82 -17.09
N VAL A 309 -2.32 10.05 -15.91
CA VAL A 309 -1.70 10.74 -14.76
C VAL A 309 -1.96 9.96 -13.46
N PRO A 310 -1.07 10.05 -12.45
CA PRO A 310 -1.24 9.35 -11.18
C PRO A 310 -2.36 9.98 -10.33
N LEU A 311 -2.49 9.54 -9.07
CA LEU A 311 -3.34 10.16 -8.04
C LEU A 311 -3.02 11.66 -7.81
N ARG A 312 -3.66 12.34 -6.86
CA ARG A 312 -3.51 13.81 -6.69
C ARG A 312 -3.81 14.54 -7.99
N THR A 313 -4.99 14.26 -8.51
CA THR A 313 -5.45 14.75 -9.80
C THR A 313 -6.85 15.30 -9.64
N SER A 314 -7.08 16.49 -10.19
CA SER A 314 -8.42 17.03 -10.37
C SER A 314 -8.97 16.57 -11.71
N LEU A 315 -10.21 16.10 -11.70
CA LEU A 315 -10.96 15.74 -12.90
C LEU A 315 -11.95 16.84 -13.32
N ALA A 316 -11.87 18.01 -12.69
CA ALA A 316 -12.63 19.19 -13.10
C ALA A 316 -12.17 19.71 -14.48
N GLY A 317 -13.10 20.22 -15.28
CA GLY A 317 -12.78 20.91 -16.53
C GLY A 317 -12.44 20.00 -17.72
N GLY A 318 -12.81 18.72 -17.66
CA GLY A 318 -12.79 17.79 -18.80
C GLY A 318 -11.44 17.15 -19.13
N ALA A 319 -10.32 17.75 -18.72
CA ALA A 319 -8.98 17.15 -18.83
C ALA A 319 -8.37 16.96 -17.43
N PRO A 320 -7.75 15.80 -17.14
CA PRO A 320 -7.10 15.55 -15.86
C PRO A 320 -5.99 16.57 -15.57
N LEU A 321 -6.11 17.31 -14.47
CA LEU A 321 -5.07 18.23 -13.98
C LEU A 321 -4.34 17.58 -12.80
N HIS A 322 -3.10 17.18 -13.03
CA HIS A 322 -2.25 16.59 -12.00
C HIS A 322 -1.39 17.66 -11.31
N ASP A 323 -1.46 17.69 -9.97
CA ASP A 323 -0.58 18.50 -9.14
C ASP A 323 -0.35 17.79 -7.79
N PRO A 324 0.87 17.24 -7.56
CA PRO A 324 1.14 16.41 -6.40
C PRO A 324 1.15 17.17 -5.07
N HIS A 325 1.18 18.50 -5.08
CA HIS A 325 1.12 19.31 -3.87
C HIS A 325 -0.30 19.84 -3.64
N ARG A 326 -0.92 20.44 -4.66
CA ARG A 326 -2.25 21.05 -4.56
C ARG A 326 -3.34 20.02 -4.23
N PHE A 327 -3.27 18.83 -4.82
CA PHE A 327 -4.32 17.83 -4.75
C PHE A 327 -4.02 16.67 -3.80
N ALA A 328 -3.05 16.83 -2.90
CA ALA A 328 -2.87 15.91 -1.77
C ALA A 328 -4.13 15.95 -0.88
N TRP A 329 -4.73 14.80 -0.58
CA TRP A 329 -6.06 14.75 0.06
C TRP A 329 -6.12 15.55 1.37
N ALA A 330 -5.12 15.42 2.24
CA ALA A 330 -5.11 16.06 3.56
C ALA A 330 -5.07 17.59 3.44
N ARG A 331 -4.40 18.10 2.40
CA ARG A 331 -4.39 19.52 2.09
C ARG A 331 -5.69 19.95 1.44
N TYR A 332 -6.18 19.19 0.47
CA TYR A 332 -7.37 19.54 -0.31
C TYR A 332 -8.66 19.47 0.53
N ALA A 333 -8.69 18.61 1.55
CA ALA A 333 -9.81 18.53 2.50
C ALA A 333 -10.14 19.89 3.14
N ALA A 334 -9.15 20.77 3.35
CA ALA A 334 -9.41 22.10 3.93
C ALA A 334 -10.23 23.04 3.03
N VAL A 335 -10.40 22.72 1.75
CA VAL A 335 -11.20 23.50 0.79
C VAL A 335 -12.31 22.70 0.13
N ALA A 336 -12.41 21.40 0.43
CA ALA A 336 -13.46 20.55 -0.10
C ALA A 336 -14.77 20.80 0.66
N ASP A 337 -15.88 20.88 -0.05
CA ASP A 337 -17.22 21.02 0.53
C ASP A 337 -17.91 19.67 0.77
N ALA A 338 -17.51 18.62 0.04
CA ALA A 338 -17.91 17.24 0.30
C ALA A 338 -16.73 16.28 0.11
N VAL A 339 -16.59 15.31 1.01
CA VAL A 339 -15.57 14.25 0.95
C VAL A 339 -16.23 12.89 0.85
N ILE A 340 -15.95 12.15 -0.22
CA ILE A 340 -16.19 10.71 -0.28
C ILE A 340 -14.95 10.01 0.28
N TRP A 341 -15.09 9.32 1.42
CA TRP A 341 -14.01 8.57 2.04
C TRP A 341 -14.22 7.07 1.86
N VAL A 342 -13.38 6.42 1.07
CA VAL A 342 -13.42 4.97 0.84
C VAL A 342 -12.32 4.27 1.63
N SER A 343 -12.68 3.38 2.54
CA SER A 343 -11.73 2.64 3.39
C SER A 343 -12.20 1.20 3.60
N ALA A 344 -12.24 0.39 2.54
CA ALA A 344 -12.79 -0.97 2.58
C ALA A 344 -11.88 -2.01 3.28
N PHE A 345 -10.57 -1.75 3.41
CA PHE A 345 -9.66 -2.70 4.05
C PHE A 345 -9.59 -2.57 5.58
N ARG A 346 -9.96 -1.41 6.13
CA ARG A 346 -9.70 -1.08 7.53
C ARG A 346 -10.72 -0.06 8.09
N PRO A 347 -11.12 -0.17 9.36
CA PRO A 347 -12.07 0.73 10.00
C PRO A 347 -11.43 2.05 10.47
N GLU A 348 -10.11 2.21 10.40
CA GLU A 348 -9.47 3.46 10.82
C GLU A 348 -9.68 4.56 9.77
N VAL A 349 -10.34 5.63 10.19
CA VAL A 349 -10.58 6.84 9.40
C VAL A 349 -9.84 8.04 10.03
N PRO A 350 -9.37 9.01 9.24
CA PRO A 350 -8.72 10.20 9.77
C PRO A 350 -9.75 11.11 10.46
N ALA A 351 -9.25 12.06 11.25
CA ALA A 351 -10.05 13.22 11.61
C ALA A 351 -10.20 14.13 10.39
N PHE A 352 -11.42 14.58 10.13
CA PHE A 352 -11.72 15.57 9.11
C PHE A 352 -11.76 16.98 9.73
N PRO A 353 -11.63 18.06 8.93
CA PRO A 353 -11.92 19.41 9.41
C PRO A 353 -13.32 19.50 10.01
N ALA A 354 -13.51 20.39 10.99
CA ALA A 354 -14.82 20.61 11.60
C ALA A 354 -15.87 20.99 10.54
N GLU A 355 -17.10 20.52 10.70
CA GLU A 355 -18.22 20.74 9.77
C GLU A 355 -18.03 20.18 8.35
N GLN A 356 -16.97 19.39 8.11
CA GLN A 356 -16.78 18.72 6.83
C GLN A 356 -17.94 17.76 6.55
N THR A 357 -18.59 17.92 5.40
CA THR A 357 -19.58 16.93 4.93
C THR A 357 -18.86 15.70 4.41
N VAL A 358 -19.02 14.57 5.08
CA VAL A 358 -18.37 13.29 4.75
C VAL A 358 -19.40 12.23 4.36
N ILE A 359 -19.12 11.53 3.27
CA ILE A 359 -19.78 10.30 2.84
C ILE A 359 -18.75 9.18 2.98
N ALA A 360 -18.95 8.29 3.96
CA ALA A 360 -17.99 7.24 4.29
C ALA A 360 -18.45 5.86 3.79
N LEU A 361 -17.57 5.17 3.06
CA LEU A 361 -17.71 3.76 2.69
C LEU A 361 -16.60 2.98 3.41
N ALA A 362 -16.93 2.30 4.50
CA ALA A 362 -15.96 1.58 5.34
C ALA A 362 -16.57 0.30 5.96
N PRO A 363 -15.78 -0.64 6.51
CA PRO A 363 -16.28 -1.84 7.16
C PRO A 363 -17.23 -1.54 8.33
N PRO A 364 -18.12 -2.49 8.69
CA PRO A 364 -18.94 -2.40 9.88
C PRO A 364 -18.11 -2.19 11.16
N GLY A 365 -18.63 -1.37 12.07
CA GLY A 365 -17.97 -1.04 13.34
C GLY A 365 -16.90 0.05 13.21
N THR A 366 -16.83 0.73 12.06
CA THR A 366 -16.01 1.93 11.88
C THR A 366 -16.48 3.03 12.83
N ALA A 367 -15.57 3.53 13.66
CA ALA A 367 -15.83 4.63 14.58
C ALA A 367 -15.44 5.96 13.93
N PHE A 368 -16.33 6.95 14.04
CA PHE A 368 -16.09 8.31 13.56
C PHE A 368 -16.04 9.27 14.75
N VAL A 369 -15.17 10.28 14.69
CA VAL A 369 -15.12 11.36 15.69
C VAL A 369 -16.41 12.18 15.62
N ASP A 370 -16.78 12.56 14.40
CA ASP A 370 -18.03 13.22 14.05
C ASP A 370 -18.83 12.30 13.12
N GLU A 371 -20.13 12.16 13.36
CA GLU A 371 -20.98 11.29 12.52
C GLU A 371 -21.00 11.83 11.08
N PRO A 372 -20.68 11.01 10.06
CA PRO A 372 -20.71 11.43 8.67
C PRO A 372 -22.15 11.73 8.22
N ALA A 373 -22.28 12.55 7.18
CA ALA A 373 -23.58 12.83 6.56
C ALA A 373 -24.22 11.55 6.04
N VAL A 374 -23.41 10.66 5.45
CA VAL A 374 -23.81 9.32 5.05
C VAL A 374 -22.69 8.32 5.39
N PHE A 375 -23.05 7.20 6.00
CA PHE A 375 -22.18 6.05 6.18
C PHE A 375 -22.81 4.83 5.53
N ILE A 376 -22.08 4.17 4.63
CA ILE A 376 -22.49 2.93 3.99
C ILE A 376 -21.47 1.85 4.35
N PRO A 377 -21.84 0.85 5.17
CA PRO A 377 -20.96 -0.27 5.47
C PRO A 377 -20.72 -1.11 4.23
N VAL A 378 -19.46 -1.37 3.90
CA VAL A 378 -19.05 -2.14 2.73
C VAL A 378 -18.25 -3.38 3.12
N GLY A 379 -18.30 -4.40 2.27
CA GLY A 379 -17.50 -5.61 2.42
C GLY A 379 -16.00 -5.34 2.23
N THR A 380 -15.18 -6.09 2.96
CA THR A 380 -13.73 -6.06 2.85
C THR A 380 -13.28 -6.91 1.65
N PRO A 381 -12.52 -6.35 0.68
CA PRO A 381 -12.05 -7.09 -0.47
C PRO A 381 -11.12 -8.24 -0.06
N GLY A 382 -11.35 -9.45 -0.55
CA GLY A 382 -10.62 -10.65 -0.14
C GLY A 382 -11.10 -11.30 1.15
N ILE A 383 -12.19 -10.79 1.75
CA ILE A 383 -12.95 -11.45 2.83
C ILE A 383 -14.40 -11.65 2.38
N ASP A 384 -15.12 -10.58 2.06
CA ASP A 384 -16.56 -10.63 1.77
C ASP A 384 -16.85 -10.85 0.28
N HIS A 385 -15.91 -10.47 -0.58
CA HIS A 385 -16.01 -10.64 -2.01
C HIS A 385 -14.64 -10.86 -2.63
N SER A 386 -14.62 -11.44 -3.82
CA SER A 386 -13.38 -11.55 -4.59
C SER A 386 -12.90 -10.18 -5.06
N ALA A 387 -11.59 -10.02 -5.17
CA ALA A 387 -10.97 -8.73 -5.44
C ALA A 387 -9.66 -8.89 -6.21
N HIS A 388 -9.29 -7.86 -6.98
CA HIS A 388 -7.96 -7.74 -7.54
C HIS A 388 -7.18 -6.65 -6.81
N VAL A 389 -5.96 -6.97 -6.38
CA VAL A 389 -5.02 -6.05 -5.73
C VAL A 389 -3.65 -6.14 -6.39
N PHE A 390 -2.83 -5.10 -6.31
CA PHE A 390 -1.49 -5.08 -6.86
C PHE A 390 -0.43 -5.27 -5.79
N ARG A 391 0.53 -6.14 -6.08
CA ARG A 391 1.70 -6.36 -5.24
C ARG A 391 2.69 -5.19 -5.34
N SER A 392 3.53 -5.01 -4.32
CA SER A 392 4.51 -3.91 -4.21
C SER A 392 5.42 -3.75 -5.43
N ASP A 393 5.77 -4.86 -6.11
CA ASP A 393 6.60 -4.83 -7.32
C ASP A 393 5.84 -4.38 -8.57
N THR A 394 4.60 -3.92 -8.43
CA THR A 394 3.76 -3.20 -9.41
C THR A 394 3.33 -3.97 -10.65
N VAL A 395 3.95 -5.12 -10.94
CA VAL A 395 3.72 -5.91 -12.15
C VAL A 395 2.74 -7.08 -11.95
N VAL A 396 2.46 -7.47 -10.71
CA VAL A 396 1.57 -8.61 -10.40
C VAL A 396 0.26 -8.11 -9.82
N ALA A 397 -0.83 -8.34 -10.56
CA ALA A 397 -2.18 -8.31 -10.03
C ALA A 397 -2.52 -9.67 -9.42
N LEU A 398 -2.96 -9.67 -8.17
CA LEU A 398 -3.33 -10.85 -7.41
C LEU A 398 -4.84 -10.89 -7.22
N ARG A 399 -5.42 -12.08 -7.37
CA ARG A 399 -6.85 -12.30 -7.12
C ARG A 399 -7.06 -12.85 -5.73
N ALA A 400 -7.57 -12.03 -4.82
CA ALA A 400 -8.10 -12.48 -3.54
C ALA A 400 -9.52 -13.03 -3.73
N ARG A 401 -9.87 -14.10 -3.01
CA ARG A 401 -11.21 -14.70 -3.04
C ARG A 401 -12.07 -14.12 -1.92
N GLY A 402 -13.39 -14.09 -2.11
CA GLY A 402 -14.30 -13.99 -0.96
C GLY A 402 -14.25 -15.30 -0.18
N LEU A 403 -14.18 -15.19 1.14
CA LEU A 403 -14.08 -16.32 2.06
C LEU A 403 -15.40 -16.55 2.80
N ILE A 404 -16.11 -15.47 3.15
CA ILE A 404 -17.38 -15.47 3.87
C ILE A 404 -18.39 -14.55 3.19
N ASP A 405 -19.67 -14.68 3.54
CA ASP A 405 -20.74 -13.79 3.10
C ASP A 405 -21.46 -13.21 4.33
N ARG A 406 -21.24 -11.90 4.57
CA ARG A 406 -21.90 -11.14 5.63
C ARG A 406 -23.11 -10.33 5.14
N GLY A 407 -23.49 -10.46 3.86
CA GLY A 407 -24.54 -9.66 3.24
C GLY A 407 -24.18 -8.18 3.03
N LEU A 408 -22.88 -7.85 3.04
CA LEU A 408 -22.38 -6.50 2.81
C LEU A 408 -22.22 -6.24 1.31
N PRO A 409 -22.62 -5.06 0.79
CA PRO A 409 -22.34 -4.71 -0.59
C PRO A 409 -20.84 -4.46 -0.80
N ASP A 410 -20.32 -4.78 -1.99
CA ASP A 410 -18.97 -4.37 -2.37
C ASP A 410 -18.92 -2.85 -2.65
N GLY A 411 -17.77 -2.23 -2.41
CA GLY A 411 -17.62 -0.78 -2.58
C GLY A 411 -17.85 -0.31 -4.03
N ALA A 412 -17.53 -1.13 -5.02
CA ALA A 412 -17.72 -0.77 -6.42
C ALA A 412 -19.21 -0.66 -6.79
N SER A 413 -20.03 -1.58 -6.30
CA SER A 413 -21.48 -1.59 -6.47
C SER A 413 -22.12 -0.36 -5.81
N VAL A 414 -21.71 0.00 -4.59
CA VAL A 414 -22.21 1.22 -3.92
C VAL A 414 -21.83 2.48 -4.69
N LEU A 415 -20.57 2.62 -5.10
CA LEU A 415 -20.11 3.79 -5.86
C LEU A 415 -20.81 3.93 -7.22
N LYS A 416 -21.09 2.81 -7.92
CA LYS A 416 -21.87 2.81 -9.15
C LYS A 416 -23.33 3.19 -8.91
N ALA A 417 -23.93 2.74 -7.81
CA ALA A 417 -25.30 3.11 -7.45
C ALA A 417 -25.41 4.60 -7.13
N ILE A 418 -24.46 5.16 -6.37
CA ILE A 418 -24.36 6.61 -6.11
C ILE A 418 -24.20 7.37 -7.44
N ALA A 419 -23.31 6.91 -8.31
CA ALA A 419 -23.18 7.51 -9.63
C ALA A 419 -24.52 7.46 -10.38
N ALA A 420 -25.20 6.32 -10.47
CA ALA A 420 -26.48 6.21 -11.18
C ALA A 420 -27.58 7.12 -10.61
N ALA A 421 -27.57 7.40 -9.31
CA ALA A 421 -28.54 8.26 -8.64
C ALA A 421 -28.27 9.77 -8.79
N LEU A 422 -27.09 10.18 -9.29
CA LEU A 422 -26.83 11.59 -9.60
C LEU A 422 -27.75 12.07 -10.74
N PRO A 423 -28.19 13.34 -10.73
CA PRO A 423 -28.97 13.92 -11.83
C PRO A 423 -28.24 13.80 -13.17
N GLU A 424 -28.96 13.55 -14.27
CA GLU A 424 -28.36 13.64 -15.61
C GLU A 424 -27.83 15.07 -15.84
N GLU A 425 -26.64 15.19 -16.42
CA GLU A 425 -26.14 16.49 -16.86
C GLU A 425 -27.12 17.08 -17.88
N ALA A 426 -27.60 18.30 -17.63
CA ALA A 426 -28.31 19.03 -18.66
C ALA A 426 -27.36 19.16 -19.87
N PRO A 427 -27.80 18.85 -21.09
CA PRO A 427 -26.94 18.97 -22.26
C PRO A 427 -26.38 20.39 -22.32
N ALA A 428 -25.07 20.51 -22.50
CA ALA A 428 -24.40 21.81 -22.67
C ALA A 428 -25.10 22.56 -23.80
N CYS A 429 -25.77 23.66 -23.45
CA CYS A 429 -26.60 24.47 -24.34
C CYS A 429 -25.72 25.31 -25.29
#